data_AF-A0A972QKH0-F1
#
_entry.id   AF-A0A972QKH0-F1
#
_cell.length_a   1.000
_cell.length_b   1.000
_cell.length_c   1.000
_cell.angle_alpha   90.00
_cell.angle_beta   90.00
_cell.angle_gamma   90.00
#
_symmetry.space_group_name_H-M   'P 1'
#
loop_
_entity.id
_entity.type
_entity.pdbx_description
1 polymer ?
#
loop_
_entity_poly.entity_id
_entity_poly.type
_entity_poly.pdbx_seq_one_letter_code
_entity_poly.pdbx_strand_id
1 'polypeptide(L)' 'MVAKVIDETCVGCGLCVDACPEVFVMEGDKAIVKGDAIPAEAKENAEKAKSDCPVEAITIEG' A
#
# COMPACT_ATOMS: atom_id res chain seq x y z
N MET A 1 -7.98 -8.68 6.69
CA MET A 1 -7.50 -7.81 5.60
C MET A 1 -6.26 -7.08 6.06
N VAL A 2 -5.11 -7.52 5.57
CA VAL A 2 -3.79 -6.98 5.87
C VAL A 2 -3.13 -6.62 4.54
N ALA A 3 -2.59 -5.42 4.43
CA ALA A 3 -1.79 -5.01 3.27
C ALA A 3 -0.32 -5.38 3.51
N LYS A 4 0.41 -5.68 2.44
CA LYS A 4 1.87 -5.81 2.44
C LYS A 4 2.46 -5.12 1.22
N VAL A 5 3.65 -4.54 1.38
CA VAL A 5 4.47 -4.05 0.27
C VAL A 5 5.66 -4.99 0.09
N ILE A 6 5.88 -5.45 -1.13
CA ILE A 6 7.02 -6.28 -1.51
C ILE A 6 8.18 -5.33 -1.82
N ASP A 7 9.12 -5.20 -0.88
CA ASP A 7 10.21 -4.22 -0.95
C ASP A 7 11.04 -4.34 -2.23
N GLU A 8 11.40 -5.58 -2.63
CA GLU A 8 12.19 -5.85 -3.83
C GLU A 8 11.52 -5.36 -5.13
N THR A 9 10.19 -5.38 -5.17
CA THR A 9 9.39 -4.96 -6.33
C THR A 9 9.05 -3.47 -6.26
N CYS A 10 8.94 -2.89 -5.07
CA CYS A 10 8.57 -1.50 -4.88
C CYS A 10 9.61 -0.55 -5.50
N VAL A 11 9.17 0.34 -6.39
CA VAL A 11 10.04 1.35 -7.04
C VAL A 11 9.92 2.75 -6.43
N GLY A 12 9.21 2.88 -5.31
CA GLY A 12 9.09 4.15 -4.59
C GLY A 12 8.25 5.23 -5.28
N CYS A 13 7.32 4.86 -6.16
CA CYS A 13 6.55 5.82 -6.95
C CYS A 13 5.58 6.71 -6.15
N GLY A 14 5.25 6.36 -4.90
CA GLY A 14 4.38 7.16 -4.02
C GLY A 14 2.87 7.04 -4.24
N LEU A 15 2.41 6.45 -5.35
CA LEU A 15 0.97 6.39 -5.70
C LEU A 15 0.08 5.73 -4.62
N CYS A 16 0.61 4.74 -3.89
CA CYS A 16 -0.13 4.09 -2.81
C CYS A 16 -0.39 5.01 -1.62
N VAL A 17 0.54 5.92 -1.33
CA VAL A 17 0.39 6.92 -0.26
C VAL A 17 -0.60 8.00 -0.66
N ASP A 18 -0.61 8.39 -1.94
CA ASP A 18 -1.62 9.32 -2.47
C ASP A 18 -3.03 8.69 -2.49
N ALA A 19 -3.12 7.39 -2.82
CA ALA A 19 -4.38 6.68 -2.89
C ALA A 19 -4.95 6.30 -1.51
N CYS A 20 -4.10 5.90 -0.56
CA CYS A 20 -4.52 5.42 0.76
C CYS A 20 -3.49 5.78 1.85
N PRO A 21 -3.40 7.07 2.24
CA PRO A 21 -2.45 7.54 3.23
C PRO A 21 -2.71 6.98 4.64
N GLU A 22 -3.91 6.47 4.93
CA GLU A 22 -4.18 5.78 6.19
C GLU A 22 -3.43 4.45 6.32
N VAL A 23 -3.10 3.79 5.20
CA VAL A 23 -2.52 2.44 5.15
C VAL A 23 -1.08 2.45 4.67
N PHE A 24 -0.67 3.38 3.82
CA PHE A 24 0.69 3.40 3.27
C PHE A 24 1.44 4.67 3.66
N VAL A 25 2.77 4.54 3.80
CA VAL A 25 3.69 5.66 3.97
C VAL A 25 5.00 5.37 3.26
N MET A 26 5.66 6.43 2.80
CA MET A 26 7.02 6.33 2.28
C MET A 26 8.02 6.34 3.44
N GLU A 27 8.88 5.32 3.48
CA GLU A 27 10.05 5.26 4.35
C GLU A 27 11.30 5.16 3.46
N GLY A 28 12.01 6.28 3.32
CA GLY A 28 13.07 6.40 2.32
C GLY A 28 12.53 6.27 0.90
N ASP A 29 13.14 5.40 0.10
CA ASP A 29 12.78 5.16 -1.30
C ASP A 29 11.69 4.08 -1.48
N LYS A 30 11.09 3.59 -0.39
CA LYS A 30 10.16 2.46 -0.40
C LYS A 30 8.87 2.81 0.34
N ALA A 31 7.77 2.17 -0.08
CA ALA A 31 6.51 2.25 0.65
C ALA A 31 6.45 1.14 1.70
N ILE A 32 5.90 1.46 2.87
CA ILE A 32 5.60 0.51 3.94
C ILE A 32 4.13 0.64 4.36
N VAL A 33 3.63 -0.38 5.07
CA VAL A 33 2.26 -0.40 5.58
C VAL A 33 2.24 0.17 7.00
N LYS A 34 1.26 1.03 7.27
CA LYS A 34 0.95 1.55 8.60
C LYS A 34 0.09 0.56 9.37
N GLY A 35 0.56 0.15 10.54
CA GLY A 35 -0.18 -0.73 11.44
C GLY A 35 -0.37 -2.15 10.91
N ASP A 36 -1.16 -2.92 11.64
CA ASP A 36 -1.28 -4.37 11.43
C ASP A 36 -2.49 -4.79 10.59
N ALA A 37 -3.47 -3.91 10.40
CA ALA A 37 -4.72 -4.21 9.68
C ALA A 37 -5.25 -3.00 8.93
N ILE A 38 -5.93 -3.25 7.80
CA ILE A 38 -6.57 -2.21 7.00
C ILE A 38 -7.84 -1.73 7.71
N PRO A 39 -7.95 -0.42 8.08
CA PRO A 39 -9.18 0.14 8.64
C PRO A 39 -10.37 -0.08 7.72
N ALA A 40 -11.57 -0.25 8.29
CA ALA A 40 -12.78 -0.54 7.50
C ALA A 40 -13.08 0.54 6.45
N GLU A 41 -12.86 1.81 6.81
CA GLU A 41 -13.01 2.97 5.92
C GLU A 41 -11.95 3.04 4.80
N ALA A 42 -10.78 2.44 5.02
CA ALA A 42 -9.65 2.50 4.08
C ALA A 42 -9.59 1.30 3.14
N LYS A 43 -10.51 0.32 3.24
CA LYS A 43 -10.50 -0.90 2.42
C LYS A 43 -10.56 -0.62 0.92
N GLU A 44 -11.47 0.25 0.50
CA GLU A 44 -11.62 0.61 -0.92
C GLU A 44 -10.37 1.32 -1.44
N ASN A 45 -9.86 2.28 -0.67
CA ASN A 45 -8.64 3.01 -1.01
C ASN A 45 -7.41 2.10 -1.05
N ALA A 46 -7.32 1.11 -0.16
CA ALA A 46 -6.23 0.14 -0.16
C ALA A 46 -6.27 -0.78 -1.40
N GLU A 47 -7.45 -1.28 -1.79
CA GLU A 47 -7.62 -2.06 -3.02
C GLU A 47 -7.29 -1.23 -4.27
N LYS A 48 -7.65 0.06 -4.27
CA LYS A 48 -7.28 1.00 -5.32
C LYS A 48 -5.77 1.21 -5.37
N ALA A 49 -5.12 1.45 -4.24
CA ALA A 49 -3.66 1.59 -4.14
C ALA A 49 -2.93 0.37 -4.69
N LYS A 50 -3.46 -0.83 -4.44
CA LYS A 50 -2.95 -2.08 -5.02
C LYS A 50 -3.09 -2.12 -6.54
N SER A 51 -4.25 -1.77 -7.09
CA SER A 51 -4.49 -1.76 -8.55
C SER A 51 -3.67 -0.67 -9.27
N ASP A 52 -3.47 0.47 -8.63
CA ASP A 52 -2.72 1.60 -9.19
C ASP A 52 -1.20 1.40 -9.10
N CYS A 53 -0.73 0.35 -8.41
CA CYS A 53 0.69 0.07 -8.29
C CYS A 53 1.27 -0.37 -9.65
N PRO A 54 2.16 0.41 -10.28
CA PRO A 54 2.62 0.15 -11.66
C PRO A 54 3.49 -1.10 -11.78
N VAL A 55 3.95 -1.62 -10.64
CA VAL A 55 4.83 -2.78 -10.52
C VAL A 55 4.18 -3.88 -9.67
N GLU A 56 2.89 -3.74 -9.33
CA GLU A 56 2.12 -4.74 -8.58
C GLU A 56 2.80 -5.16 -7.25
N ALA A 57 3.51 -4.24 -6.60
CA ALA A 57 4.28 -4.49 -5.38
C ALA A 57 3.42 -4.59 -4.11
N ILE A 58 2.09 -4.59 -4.22
CA ILE A 58 1.17 -4.53 -3.08
C ILE A 58 0.28 -5.76 -3.09
N THR A 59 0.19 -6.44 -1.95
CA THR A 59 -0.76 -7.54 -1.73
C THR A 59 -1.73 -7.20 -0.61
N ILE A 60 -2.94 -7.73 -0.70
CA ILE A 60 -3.98 -7.61 0.33
C ILE A 60 -4.52 -9.02 0.58
N GLU A 61 -4.40 -9.49 1.82
CA GLU A 61 -4.82 -10.82 2.24
C GLU A 61 -5.89 -10.73 3.33
N GLY A 62 -6.92 -11.58 3.22
CA GLY A 62 -8.13 -11.59 4.06
C GLY A 62 -7.89 -12.10 5.48
#